data_AF-A0A7Y5JN56-F1
#
_entry.id   AF-A0A7Y5JN56-F1
#
_cell.length_a   1.000
_cell.length_b   1.000
_cell.length_c   1.000
_cell.angle_alpha   90.00
_cell.angle_beta   90.00
_cell.angle_gamma   90.00
#
_symmetry.space_group_name_H-M   'P 1'
#
loop_
_entity.id
_entity.type
_entity.pdbx_description
1 polymer ?
#
loop_
_entity_poly.entity_id
_entity_poly.type
_entity_poly.pdbx_seq_one_letter_code
_entity_poly.pdbx_strand_id
1 'polypeptide(L)'
;MSRFLAALAFALVASLLALDGVAVRAETIYLKGGSKLTGRIVEQSDDWVKLEVAVEGGGSAVISLKRSRIERIEKADSLDERIEAAQRRLDMRMDLEAERDFRELVRENPRHARARAGLARALYNQGKLAEALKTLDHYLLLVPQGRDPQLMLLAAEYRMYAGEYAEAKNLAREAAALEPQNSALREQAAALTRRVDRYRDGTEAAEQKAAQQKAEAEKRASERAGFDRTVGSNMDACEAAADLLYWMREANQNLPVAARVELRADARAEARFPPEPEENLLYFV
;
A
#
# COMPACT_ATOMS: atom_id res chain seq x y z
N MET A 1 -38.73 24.19 38.86
CA MET A 1 -38.36 24.25 37.43
C MET A 1 -37.02 23.55 37.20
N SER A 2 -36.96 22.25 37.48
CA SER A 2 -35.69 21.53 37.68
C SER A 2 -35.71 20.11 37.10
N ARG A 3 -36.20 19.95 35.86
CA ARG A 3 -36.14 18.65 35.15
C ARG A 3 -35.79 18.73 33.65
N PHE A 4 -35.65 19.93 33.07
CA PHE A 4 -35.29 20.09 31.65
C PHE A 4 -33.77 20.17 31.37
N LEU A 5 -32.94 20.27 32.41
CA LEU A 5 -31.48 20.38 32.27
C LEU A 5 -30.73 19.05 32.42
N ALA A 6 -31.42 17.95 32.76
CA ALA A 6 -30.80 16.63 32.95
C ALA A 6 -30.86 15.74 31.69
N ALA A 7 -31.62 16.12 30.67
CA ALA A 7 -31.78 15.33 29.44
C ALA A 7 -30.70 15.61 28.37
N LEU A 8 -29.88 16.65 28.54
CA LEU A 8 -28.82 17.01 27.57
C LEU A 8 -27.45 16.41 27.91
N ALA A 9 -27.34 15.66 29.01
CA ALA A 9 -26.06 15.14 29.52
C ALA A 9 -25.71 13.73 29.01
N PHE A 10 -26.49 13.15 28.08
CA PHE A 10 -26.30 11.76 27.62
C PHE A 10 -25.73 11.60 26.20
N ALA A 11 -25.43 12.68 25.48
CA ALA A 11 -24.88 12.59 24.12
C ALA A 11 -23.35 12.75 24.11
N LEU A 12 -22.63 11.87 24.81
CA LEU A 12 -21.16 11.87 24.78
C LEU A 12 -20.56 10.48 24.95
N VAL A 13 -21.10 9.49 24.23
CA VAL A 13 -20.41 8.22 24.00
C VAL A 13 -20.61 7.80 22.54
N ALA A 14 -19.51 7.85 21.79
CA ALA A 14 -19.15 7.03 20.64
C ALA A 14 -20.29 6.53 19.71
N SER A 15 -20.45 7.17 18.55
CA SER A 15 -20.47 6.42 17.29
C SER A 15 -20.02 7.34 16.14
N LEU A 16 -18.82 7.10 15.62
CA LEU A 16 -18.47 7.51 14.26
C LEU A 16 -18.31 6.22 13.45
N LEU A 17 -19.42 5.50 13.33
CA LEU A 17 -19.60 4.52 12.26
C LEU A 17 -20.35 5.26 11.15
N ALA A 18 -19.64 5.38 10.03
CA ALA A 18 -20.06 5.78 8.70
C ALA A 18 -21.56 6.00 8.47
N LEU A 19 -21.93 7.20 8.06
CA LEU A 19 -22.89 7.42 6.97
C LEU A 19 -22.69 8.83 6.39
N ASP A 20 -22.88 8.89 5.08
CA ASP A 20 -22.50 9.95 4.15
C ASP A 20 -22.80 11.39 4.60
N GLY A 21 -21.82 12.26 4.38
CA GLY A 21 -22.01 13.71 4.46
C GLY A 21 -20.96 14.41 5.31
N VAL A 22 -19.72 14.49 4.79
CA VAL A 22 -18.59 15.24 5.35
C VAL A 22 -18.26 14.80 6.78
N ALA A 23 -17.08 14.21 6.99
CA ALA A 23 -16.49 14.18 8.33
C ALA A 23 -16.22 15.63 8.75
N VAL A 24 -17.24 16.32 9.26
CA VAL A 24 -17.16 17.73 9.66
C VAL A 24 -16.25 17.75 10.87
N ARG A 25 -15.02 18.25 10.67
CA ARG A 25 -14.08 18.51 11.76
C ARG A 25 -14.78 19.38 12.80
N ALA A 26 -14.73 18.92 14.04
CA ALA A 26 -15.44 19.53 15.14
C ALA A 26 -14.43 20.18 16.10
N GLU A 27 -14.46 21.50 16.25
CA GLU A 27 -13.82 22.17 17.37
C GLU A 27 -14.49 21.77 18.68
N THR A 28 -13.71 21.74 19.77
CA THR A 28 -14.25 21.50 21.10
C THR A 28 -14.32 22.81 21.87
N ILE A 29 -15.53 23.25 22.21
CA ILE A 29 -15.78 24.42 23.05
C ILE A 29 -16.06 23.96 24.48
N TYR A 30 -15.23 24.41 25.42
CA TYR A 30 -15.41 24.19 26.84
C TYR A 30 -16.17 25.37 27.43
N LEU A 31 -17.25 25.09 28.15
CA LEU A 31 -18.07 26.08 28.82
C LEU A 31 -17.67 26.19 30.28
N LYS A 32 -17.78 27.38 30.88
CA LYS A 32 -17.43 27.64 32.30
C LYS A 32 -18.22 26.79 33.33
N GLY A 33 -19.27 26.10 32.89
CA GLY A 33 -20.03 25.13 33.69
C GLY A 33 -19.52 23.69 33.60
N GLY A 34 -18.34 23.45 33.01
CA GLY A 34 -17.73 22.13 32.85
C GLY A 34 -18.27 21.29 31.69
N SER A 35 -19.33 21.76 31.01
CA SER A 35 -19.86 21.12 29.80
C SER A 35 -18.96 21.41 28.59
N LYS A 36 -18.86 20.45 27.66
CA LYS A 36 -18.17 20.62 26.38
C LYS A 36 -19.13 20.43 25.21
N LEU A 37 -18.91 21.17 24.15
CA LEU A 37 -19.65 21.07 22.89
C LEU A 37 -18.66 20.82 21.77
N THR A 38 -19.02 19.94 20.85
CA THR A 38 -18.19 19.60 19.69
C THR A 38 -18.97 19.91 18.42
N GLY A 39 -18.39 20.72 17.53
CA GLY A 39 -19.05 21.11 16.28
C GLY A 39 -18.15 22.00 15.44
N ARG A 40 -18.62 22.45 14.28
CA ARG A 40 -17.90 23.38 13.39
C ARG A 40 -18.22 24.83 13.73
N ILE A 41 -17.22 25.67 13.97
CA ILE A 41 -17.42 27.11 14.18
C ILE A 41 -17.75 27.75 12.83
N VAL A 42 -18.97 28.27 12.71
CA VAL A 42 -19.47 28.91 11.49
C VAL A 42 -19.20 30.42 11.52
N GLU A 43 -19.25 31.02 12.70
CA GLU A 43 -19.06 32.46 12.89
C GLU A 43 -18.51 32.74 14.29
N GLN A 44 -17.60 33.69 14.39
CA GLN A 44 -17.04 34.14 15.66
C GLN A 44 -16.96 35.67 15.68
N SER A 45 -17.49 36.25 16.76
CA SER A 45 -17.40 37.67 17.11
C SER A 45 -16.98 37.83 18.57
N ASP A 46 -16.83 39.07 19.03
CA ASP A 46 -16.50 39.36 20.43
C ASP A 46 -17.60 38.92 21.39
N ASP A 47 -18.87 38.93 20.95
CA ASP A 47 -20.03 38.62 21.78
C ASP A 47 -20.52 37.17 21.64
N TRP A 48 -20.35 36.56 20.47
CA TRP A 48 -20.95 35.27 20.14
C TRP A 48 -20.03 34.35 19.34
N VAL A 49 -20.19 33.04 19.57
CA VAL A 49 -19.67 31.97 18.73
C VAL A 49 -20.84 31.14 18.23
N LYS A 50 -20.99 31.02 16.92
CA LYS A 50 -21.97 30.13 16.29
C LYS A 50 -21.30 28.80 15.97
N LEU A 51 -21.82 27.73 16.55
CA LEU A 51 -21.31 26.36 16.44
C LEU A 51 -22.35 25.50 15.74
N GLU A 52 -22.00 24.92 14.61
CA GLU A 52 -22.78 23.89 13.93
C GLU A 52 -22.49 22.52 14.56
N VAL A 53 -23.49 21.91 15.18
CA VAL A 53 -23.38 20.60 15.83
C VAL A 53 -24.21 19.58 15.06
N ALA A 54 -23.72 18.33 14.99
CA ALA A 54 -24.48 17.23 14.44
C ALA A 54 -25.65 16.86 15.38
N VAL A 55 -26.79 16.48 14.81
CA VAL A 55 -27.99 16.06 15.55
C VAL A 55 -28.21 14.55 15.38
N GLU A 56 -28.60 13.87 16.46
CA GLU A 56 -29.00 12.46 16.40
C GLU A 56 -30.16 12.28 15.41
N GLY A 57 -30.00 11.37 14.45
CA GLY A 57 -30.97 11.13 13.36
C GLY A 57 -30.58 11.72 12.01
N GLY A 58 -29.43 12.39 11.91
CA GLY A 58 -28.91 12.97 10.67
C GLY A 58 -29.33 14.43 10.49
N GLY A 59 -28.35 15.28 10.17
CA GLY A 59 -28.53 16.73 10.04
C GLY A 59 -27.63 17.52 10.98
N SER A 60 -27.64 18.83 10.83
CA SER A 60 -26.87 19.76 11.65
C SER A 60 -27.75 20.88 12.21
N ALA A 61 -27.38 21.39 13.37
CA ALA A 61 -28.03 22.53 14.02
C ALA A 61 -26.98 23.58 14.38
N VAL A 62 -27.28 24.86 14.11
CA VAL A 62 -26.40 25.97 14.49
C VAL A 62 -26.83 26.53 15.85
N ILE A 63 -25.95 26.42 16.84
CA ILE A 63 -26.15 26.92 18.20
C ILE A 63 -25.35 28.22 18.37
N SER A 64 -25.99 29.26 18.92
CA SER A 64 -25.33 30.51 19.28
C SER A 64 -24.93 30.51 20.76
N LEU A 65 -23.63 30.63 21.03
CA LEU A 65 -23.05 30.64 22.37
C LEU A 65 -22.50 32.02 22.70
N LYS A 66 -22.91 32.62 23.82
CA LYS A 66 -22.30 33.87 24.30
C LYS A 66 -20.84 33.63 24.66
N ARG A 67 -19.95 34.53 24.25
CA ARG A 67 -18.52 34.46 24.57
C ARG A 67 -18.25 34.38 26.08
N SER A 68 -19.07 35.09 26.88
CA SER A 68 -18.99 35.07 28.35
C SER A 68 -19.16 33.69 28.99
N ARG A 69 -19.81 32.73 28.30
CA ARG A 69 -20.01 31.35 28.75
C ARG A 69 -18.89 30.39 28.35
N ILE A 70 -18.04 30.79 27.40
CA ILE A 70 -16.95 29.97 26.88
C ILE A 70 -15.73 30.17 27.78
N GLU A 71 -15.14 29.05 28.21
CA GLU A 71 -13.90 29.01 28.96
C GLU A 71 -12.71 28.94 27.99
N ARG A 72 -12.71 27.97 27.08
CA ARG A 72 -11.72 27.85 26.00
C ARG A 72 -12.30 27.19 24.77
N ILE A 73 -11.63 27.39 23.65
CA ILE A 73 -11.93 26.74 22.37
C ILE A 73 -10.68 25.98 21.95
N GLU A 74 -10.77 24.66 21.88
CA GLU A 74 -9.77 23.81 21.25
C GLU A 74 -10.14 23.67 19.79
N LYS A 75 -9.35 24.30 18.92
CA LYS A 75 -9.52 24.18 17.47
C LYS A 75 -9.15 22.75 17.07
N ALA A 76 -9.90 22.19 16.13
CA ALA A 76 -9.46 20.98 15.46
C ALA A 76 -8.13 21.28 14.75
N ASP A 77 -7.18 20.35 14.83
CA ASP A 77 -5.92 20.45 14.09
C ASP A 77 -6.21 20.81 12.63
N SER A 78 -5.41 21.68 12.04
CA SER A 78 -5.47 22.05 10.61
C SER A 78 -5.10 20.87 9.71
N LEU A 79 -5.38 20.97 8.41
CA LEU A 79 -5.04 19.89 7.46
C LEU A 79 -3.52 19.68 7.44
N ASP A 80 -2.77 20.77 7.44
CA ASP A 80 -1.30 20.74 7.45
C ASP A 80 -0.76 20.12 8.74
N GLU A 81 -1.26 20.52 9.92
CA GLU A 81 -0.81 19.92 11.20
C GLU A 81 -1.04 18.41 11.26
N ARG A 82 -2.16 17.94 10.71
CA ARG A 82 -2.46 16.50 10.60
C ARG A 82 -1.57 15.80 9.58
N ILE A 83 -1.28 16.44 8.45
CA ILE A 83 -0.32 15.91 7.47
C ILE A 83 1.06 15.78 8.12
N GLU A 84 1.51 16.80 8.85
CA GLU A 84 2.78 16.77 9.56
C GLU A 84 2.77 15.70 10.67
N ALA A 85 1.66 15.51 11.37
CA ALA A 85 1.53 14.42 12.35
C ALA A 85 1.59 13.03 11.71
N ALA A 86 0.89 12.82 10.60
CA ALA A 86 0.94 11.59 9.83
C ALA A 86 2.34 11.34 9.24
N GLN A 87 3.02 12.40 8.78
CA GLN A 87 4.39 12.34 8.30
C GLN A 87 5.36 11.92 9.41
N ARG A 88 5.24 12.48 10.63
CA ARG A 88 6.05 12.05 11.78
C ARG A 88 5.86 10.57 12.10
N ARG A 89 4.64 10.04 11.99
CA ARG A 89 4.37 8.60 12.17
C ARG A 89 5.08 7.76 11.11
N LEU A 90 5.06 8.22 9.85
CA LEU A 90 5.79 7.58 8.76
C LEU A 90 7.30 7.57 9.02
N ASP A 91 7.87 8.68 9.49
CA ASP A 91 9.29 8.79 9.82
C ASP A 91 9.68 7.89 11.00
N MET A 92 8.77 7.69 11.96
CA MET A 92 8.90 6.75 13.07
C MET A 92 8.63 5.29 12.69
N ARG A 93 8.43 4.98 11.40
CA ARG A 93 8.12 3.63 10.89
C ARG A 93 6.82 3.04 11.43
N MET A 94 5.89 3.90 11.85
CA MET A 94 4.53 3.54 12.24
C MET A 94 3.63 3.53 10.99
N ASP A 95 3.94 2.62 10.06
CA ASP A 95 3.39 2.65 8.71
C ASP A 95 1.87 2.37 8.67
N LEU A 96 1.34 1.58 9.61
CA LEU A 96 -0.10 1.29 9.71
C LEU A 96 -0.91 2.50 10.17
N GLU A 97 -0.41 3.20 11.19
CA GLU A 97 -1.03 4.42 11.72
C GLU A 97 -0.94 5.55 10.70
N ALA A 98 0.22 5.71 10.05
CA ALA A 98 0.40 6.66 8.96
C ALA A 98 -0.56 6.39 7.80
N GLU A 99 -0.71 5.12 7.37
CA GLU A 99 -1.67 4.73 6.33
C GLU A 99 -3.10 5.15 6.72
N ARG A 100 -3.53 4.84 7.95
CA ARG A 100 -4.87 5.21 8.44
C ARG A 100 -5.09 6.71 8.35
N ASP A 101 -4.16 7.49 8.89
CA ASP A 101 -4.28 8.94 8.98
C ASP A 101 -4.24 9.58 7.57
N PHE A 102 -3.32 9.15 6.71
CA PHE A 102 -3.26 9.63 5.32
C PHE A 102 -4.49 9.22 4.51
N ARG A 103 -5.08 8.05 4.77
CA ARG A 103 -6.33 7.64 4.10
C ARG A 103 -7.48 8.57 4.47
N GLU A 104 -7.58 9.01 5.72
CA GLU A 104 -8.56 10.03 6.12
C GLU A 104 -8.30 11.37 5.44
N LEU A 105 -7.04 11.81 5.41
CA LEU A 105 -6.65 13.07 4.77
C LEU A 105 -6.94 13.07 3.27
N VAL A 106 -6.72 11.95 2.58
CA VAL A 106 -7.05 11.79 1.15
C VAL A 106 -8.56 11.70 0.93
N ARG A 107 -9.35 11.12 1.85
CA ARG A 107 -10.82 11.17 1.75
C ARG A 107 -11.35 12.60 1.88
N GLU A 108 -10.78 13.38 2.80
CA GLU A 108 -11.15 14.78 3.03
C GLU A 108 -10.75 15.67 1.85
N ASN A 109 -9.55 15.49 1.30
CA ASN A 109 -9.09 16.19 0.10
C ASN A 109 -8.42 15.22 -0.89
N PRO A 110 -9.19 14.65 -1.84
CA PRO A 110 -8.68 13.67 -2.80
C PRO A 110 -7.60 14.18 -3.74
N ARG A 111 -7.43 15.50 -3.89
CA ARG A 111 -6.44 16.14 -4.77
C ARG A 111 -5.20 16.62 -4.02
N HIS A 112 -5.10 16.39 -2.71
CA HIS A 112 -3.97 16.86 -1.93
C HIS A 112 -2.71 16.02 -2.19
N ALA A 113 -1.73 16.60 -2.89
CA ALA A 113 -0.51 15.90 -3.30
C ALA A 113 0.30 15.32 -2.13
N ARG A 114 0.55 16.10 -1.07
CA ARG A 114 1.33 15.62 0.10
C ARG A 114 0.67 14.45 0.83
N ALA A 115 -0.65 14.49 1.06
CA ALA A 115 -1.38 13.40 1.69
C ALA A 115 -1.39 12.13 0.81
N ARG A 116 -1.54 12.28 -0.52
CA ARG A 116 -1.41 11.17 -1.48
C ARG A 116 -0.01 10.55 -1.45
N ALA A 117 1.03 11.37 -1.43
CA ALA A 117 2.41 10.92 -1.33
C ALA A 117 2.65 10.13 -0.04
N GLY A 118 2.17 10.66 1.09
CA GLY A 118 2.23 10.01 2.39
C GLY A 118 1.53 8.66 2.42
N LEU A 119 0.30 8.58 1.87
CA LEU A 119 -0.43 7.32 1.76
C LEU A 119 0.32 6.29 0.91
N ALA A 120 0.83 6.71 -0.25
CA ALA A 120 1.58 5.82 -1.14
C ALA A 120 2.86 5.30 -0.47
N ARG A 121 3.59 6.16 0.26
CA ARG A 121 4.78 5.75 1.02
C ARG A 121 4.46 4.79 2.16
N ALA A 122 3.40 5.06 2.92
CA ALA A 122 2.97 4.16 4.00
C ALA A 122 2.63 2.77 3.46
N LEU A 123 1.92 2.69 2.33
CA LEU A 123 1.59 1.42 1.66
C LEU A 123 2.84 0.72 1.12
N TYR A 124 3.75 1.46 0.50
CA TYR A 124 5.01 0.91 -0.01
C TYR A 124 5.89 0.33 1.10
N ASN A 125 6.03 1.02 2.23
CA ASN A 125 6.81 0.55 3.38
C ASN A 125 6.26 -0.77 3.96
N GLN A 126 4.96 -1.01 3.81
CA GLN A 126 4.31 -2.27 4.18
C GLN A 126 4.42 -3.37 3.11
N GLY A 127 5.13 -3.12 1.99
CA GLY A 127 5.25 -4.04 0.86
C GLY A 127 4.04 -4.06 -0.08
N LYS A 128 3.05 -3.18 0.11
CA LYS A 128 1.82 -3.09 -0.71
C LYS A 128 2.04 -2.23 -1.96
N LEU A 129 3.02 -2.59 -2.78
CA LEU A 129 3.43 -1.79 -3.96
C LEU A 129 2.27 -1.53 -4.93
N ALA A 130 1.43 -2.54 -5.20
CA ALA A 130 0.28 -2.39 -6.10
C ALA A 130 -0.75 -1.37 -5.59
N GLU A 131 -1.04 -1.36 -4.28
CA GLU A 131 -1.97 -0.39 -3.69
C GLU A 131 -1.37 1.03 -3.67
N ALA A 132 -0.07 1.14 -3.44
CA ALA A 132 0.66 2.40 -3.54
C ALA A 132 0.55 2.99 -4.94
N LEU A 133 0.80 2.19 -5.98
CA LEU A 133 0.65 2.59 -7.38
C LEU A 133 -0.79 2.99 -7.71
N LYS A 134 -1.79 2.21 -7.28
CA LYS A 134 -3.20 2.57 -7.47
C LYS A 134 -3.55 3.93 -6.84
N THR A 135 -2.99 4.22 -5.67
CA THR A 135 -3.15 5.51 -4.99
C THR A 135 -2.56 6.66 -5.79
N LEU A 136 -1.41 6.46 -6.46
CA LEU A 136 -0.77 7.46 -7.30
C LEU A 136 -1.48 7.62 -8.64
N ASP A 137 -1.94 6.53 -9.26
CA ASP A 137 -2.66 6.56 -10.54
C ASP A 137 -3.99 7.28 -10.43
N HIS A 138 -4.73 7.03 -9.34
CA HIS A 138 -5.93 7.81 -9.04
C HIS A 138 -5.62 9.31 -8.93
N TYR A 139 -4.40 9.73 -8.59
CA TYR A 139 -4.07 11.16 -8.44
C TYR A 139 -3.86 11.77 -9.81
N LEU A 140 -3.08 11.08 -10.64
CA LEU A 140 -2.80 11.47 -12.02
C LEU A 140 -4.08 11.55 -12.87
N LEU A 141 -5.11 10.77 -12.53
CA LEU A 141 -6.45 10.84 -13.12
C LEU A 141 -7.27 12.03 -12.59
N LEU A 142 -7.27 12.28 -11.27
CA LEU A 142 -8.06 13.38 -10.67
C LEU A 142 -7.49 14.76 -10.97
N VAL A 143 -6.19 14.85 -11.24
CA VAL A 143 -5.45 16.08 -11.51
C VAL A 143 -4.76 15.94 -12.87
N PRO A 144 -5.49 16.06 -13.99
CA PRO A 144 -4.89 15.92 -15.32
C PRO A 144 -4.04 17.13 -15.70
N GLN A 145 -4.36 18.32 -15.18
CA GLN A 145 -3.61 19.56 -15.37
C GLN A 145 -3.04 20.04 -14.03
N GLY A 146 -1.82 20.57 -14.04
CA GLY A 146 -1.16 21.03 -12.81
C GLY A 146 -0.77 19.87 -11.87
N ARG A 147 -0.40 18.72 -12.45
CA ARG A 147 0.16 17.59 -11.68
C ARG A 147 1.36 18.05 -10.88
N ASP A 148 1.50 17.50 -9.69
CA ASP A 148 2.64 17.75 -8.81
C ASP A 148 3.84 16.93 -9.34
N PRO A 149 4.93 17.57 -9.79
CA PRO A 149 6.06 16.85 -10.39
C PRO A 149 6.74 15.87 -9.43
N GLN A 150 6.74 16.16 -8.14
CA GLN A 150 7.36 15.34 -7.09
C GLN A 150 6.53 14.08 -6.87
N LEU A 151 5.20 14.18 -6.93
CA LEU A 151 4.32 13.02 -6.89
C LEU A 151 4.43 12.16 -8.16
N MET A 152 4.69 12.78 -9.32
CA MET A 152 5.00 12.06 -10.56
C MET A 152 6.34 11.31 -10.48
N LEU A 153 7.37 11.92 -9.87
CA LEU A 153 8.64 11.23 -9.62
C LEU A 153 8.49 10.06 -8.65
N LEU A 154 7.65 10.19 -7.61
CA LEU A 154 7.33 9.08 -6.72
C LEU A 154 6.62 7.93 -7.45
N ALA A 155 5.67 8.26 -8.33
CA ALA A 155 5.00 7.26 -9.17
C ALA A 155 5.99 6.57 -10.10
N ALA A 156 6.88 7.31 -10.75
CA ALA A 156 7.94 6.76 -11.58
C ALA A 156 8.87 5.82 -10.80
N GLU A 157 9.26 6.18 -9.58
CA GLU A 157 10.08 5.33 -8.72
C GLU A 157 9.36 4.03 -8.36
N TYR A 158 8.07 4.08 -8.05
CA TYR A 158 7.30 2.87 -7.72
C TYR A 158 7.03 1.98 -8.94
N ARG A 159 6.84 2.58 -10.12
CA ARG A 159 6.75 1.83 -11.38
C ARG A 159 8.06 1.12 -11.72
N MET A 160 9.21 1.75 -11.44
CA MET A 160 10.52 1.08 -11.56
C MET A 160 10.59 -0.16 -10.65
N TYR A 161 10.13 -0.08 -9.40
CA TYR A 161 10.09 -1.23 -8.50
C TYR A 161 9.10 -2.31 -8.95
N ALA A 162 8.05 -1.94 -9.68
CA ALA A 162 7.10 -2.88 -10.28
C ALA A 162 7.62 -3.51 -11.59
N GLY A 163 8.78 -3.08 -12.11
CA GLY A 163 9.33 -3.55 -13.39
C GLY A 163 8.78 -2.79 -14.61
N GLU A 164 7.94 -1.78 -14.40
CA GLU A 164 7.33 -0.95 -15.45
C GLU A 164 8.29 0.16 -15.88
N TYR A 165 9.43 -0.25 -16.45
CA TYR A 165 10.57 0.63 -16.72
C TYR A 165 10.27 1.71 -17.78
N ALA A 166 9.46 1.39 -18.79
CA ALA A 166 9.13 2.35 -19.84
C ALA A 166 8.27 3.49 -19.30
N GLU A 167 7.22 3.15 -18.55
CA GLU A 167 6.30 4.07 -17.89
C GLU A 167 7.04 4.93 -16.86
N ALA A 168 7.93 4.33 -16.07
CA ALA A 168 8.76 5.03 -15.10
C ALA A 168 9.60 6.14 -15.77
N LYS A 169 10.28 5.84 -16.89
CA LYS A 169 11.08 6.85 -17.61
C LYS A 169 10.22 7.95 -18.21
N ASN A 170 9.05 7.60 -18.75
CA ASN A 170 8.14 8.59 -19.34
C ASN A 170 7.63 9.56 -18.27
N LEU A 171 7.14 9.04 -17.14
CA LEU A 171 6.70 9.88 -16.02
C LEU A 171 7.82 10.79 -15.48
N ALA A 172 9.05 10.29 -15.36
CA ALA A 172 10.17 11.10 -14.91
C ALA A 172 10.48 12.26 -15.88
N ARG A 173 10.41 12.01 -17.20
CA ARG A 173 10.59 13.06 -18.21
C ARG A 173 9.47 14.08 -18.20
N GLU A 174 8.22 13.62 -18.07
CA GLU A 174 7.06 14.51 -17.97
C GLU A 174 7.16 15.41 -16.74
N ALA A 175 7.55 14.86 -15.58
CA ALA A 175 7.74 15.63 -14.35
C ALA A 175 8.78 16.76 -14.57
N ALA A 176 9.93 16.45 -15.17
CA ALA A 176 10.95 17.43 -15.49
C ALA A 176 10.49 18.50 -16.52
N ALA A 177 9.57 18.14 -17.42
CA ALA A 177 9.03 19.05 -18.42
C ALA A 177 7.99 20.04 -17.86
N LEU A 178 7.35 19.71 -16.73
CA LEU A 178 6.39 20.60 -16.07
C LEU A 178 7.06 21.84 -15.46
N GLU A 179 8.31 21.70 -14.98
CA GLU A 179 9.09 22.82 -14.45
C GLU A 179 10.48 22.89 -15.10
N PRO A 180 10.59 23.36 -16.37
CA PRO A 180 11.85 23.34 -17.11
C PRO A 180 12.99 24.15 -16.45
N GLN A 181 12.62 25.16 -15.66
CA GLN A 181 13.57 26.04 -14.98
C GLN A 181 14.07 25.45 -13.65
N ASN A 182 13.40 24.42 -13.11
CA ASN A 182 13.80 23.76 -11.87
C ASN A 182 14.93 22.75 -12.14
N SER A 183 16.18 23.18 -11.94
CA SER A 183 17.37 22.33 -12.15
C SER A 183 17.39 21.11 -11.24
N ALA A 184 17.01 21.28 -9.97
CA ALA A 184 16.97 20.18 -9.00
C ALA A 184 15.99 19.09 -9.43
N LEU A 185 14.80 19.46 -9.92
CA LEU A 185 13.82 18.51 -10.43
C LEU A 185 14.33 17.78 -11.68
N ARG A 186 14.97 18.49 -12.62
CA ARG A 186 15.59 17.88 -13.81
C ARG A 186 16.69 16.89 -13.43
N GLU A 187 17.53 17.23 -12.46
CA GLU A 187 18.58 16.35 -11.96
C GLU A 187 18.00 15.09 -11.29
N GLN A 188 16.96 15.24 -10.47
CA GLN A 188 16.27 14.12 -9.84
C GLN A 188 15.65 13.19 -10.90
N ALA A 189 14.94 13.74 -11.88
CA ALA A 189 14.35 12.97 -12.99
C ALA A 189 15.42 12.24 -13.82
N ALA A 190 16.53 12.90 -14.12
CA ALA A 190 17.65 12.29 -14.85
C ALA A 190 18.33 11.19 -14.03
N ALA A 191 18.51 11.40 -12.73
CA ALA A 191 19.04 10.39 -11.81
C ALA A 191 18.13 9.17 -11.72
N LEU A 192 16.82 9.37 -11.62
CA LEU A 192 15.83 8.28 -11.63
C LEU A 192 15.85 7.53 -12.97
N THR A 193 15.91 8.23 -14.10
CA THR A 193 16.01 7.62 -15.43
C THR A 193 17.25 6.72 -15.52
N ARG A 194 18.40 7.17 -15.02
CA ARG A 194 19.63 6.36 -14.96
C ARG A 194 19.50 5.17 -14.01
N ARG A 195 18.76 5.31 -12.91
CA ARG A 195 18.46 4.18 -11.99
C ARG A 195 17.62 3.14 -12.71
N VAL A 196 16.56 3.56 -13.42
CA VAL A 196 15.69 2.66 -14.19
C VAL A 196 16.49 1.82 -15.18
N ASP A 197 17.40 2.44 -15.93
CA ASP A 197 18.25 1.72 -16.89
C ASP A 197 19.11 0.65 -16.21
N ARG A 198 19.77 0.99 -15.09
CA ARG A 198 20.56 0.01 -14.34
C ARG A 198 19.73 -1.13 -13.77
N TYR A 199 18.53 -0.85 -13.28
CA TYR A 199 17.63 -1.88 -12.76
C TYR A 199 17.19 -2.83 -13.88
N ARG A 200 16.76 -2.29 -15.03
CA ARG A 200 16.37 -3.06 -16.21
C ARG A 200 17.53 -3.94 -16.72
N ASP A 201 18.70 -3.36 -16.92
CA ASP A 201 19.85 -4.11 -17.45
C ASP A 201 20.26 -5.23 -16.48
N GLY A 202 20.16 -4.98 -15.16
CA GLY A 202 20.38 -5.98 -14.12
C GLY A 202 19.37 -7.12 -14.14
N THR A 203 18.08 -6.80 -14.33
CA THR A 203 17.03 -7.84 -14.45
C THR A 203 17.18 -8.65 -15.72
N GLU A 204 17.48 -8.02 -16.86
CA GLU A 204 17.71 -8.72 -18.13
C GLU A 204 18.92 -9.66 -18.03
N ALA A 205 20.01 -9.23 -17.41
CA ALA A 205 21.19 -10.08 -17.20
C ALA A 205 20.88 -11.30 -16.31
N ALA A 206 20.09 -11.11 -15.25
CA ALA A 206 19.67 -12.20 -14.37
C ALA A 206 18.75 -13.21 -15.11
N GLU A 207 17.79 -12.72 -15.90
CA GLU A 207 16.90 -13.54 -16.71
C GLU A 207 17.67 -14.34 -17.77
N GLN A 208 18.63 -13.72 -18.46
CA GLN A 208 19.50 -14.40 -19.42
C GLN A 208 20.30 -15.53 -18.77
N LYS A 209 20.88 -15.26 -17.59
CA LYS A 209 21.63 -16.28 -16.84
C LYS A 209 20.73 -17.44 -16.41
N ALA A 210 19.52 -17.15 -15.93
CA ALA A 210 18.55 -18.19 -15.57
C ALA A 210 18.12 -19.02 -16.80
N ALA A 211 17.93 -18.39 -17.96
CA ALA A 211 17.61 -19.09 -19.20
C ALA A 211 18.76 -19.98 -19.68
N GLN A 212 20.01 -19.53 -19.58
CA GLN A 212 21.19 -20.33 -19.88
C GLN A 212 21.28 -21.57 -18.97
N GLN A 213 21.13 -21.37 -17.66
CA GLN A 213 21.16 -22.47 -16.69
C GLN A 213 20.04 -23.49 -16.96
N LYS A 214 18.83 -23.02 -17.28
CA LYS A 214 17.72 -23.88 -17.67
C LYS A 214 18.03 -24.68 -18.93
N ALA A 215 18.57 -24.05 -19.98
CA ALA A 215 18.93 -24.73 -21.23
C ALA A 215 20.03 -25.77 -21.03
N GLU A 216 21.03 -25.48 -20.19
CA GLU A 216 22.08 -26.44 -19.83
C GLU A 216 21.52 -27.64 -19.05
N ALA A 217 20.59 -27.40 -18.11
CA ALA A 217 19.92 -28.46 -17.37
C ALA A 217 19.07 -29.35 -18.29
N GLU A 218 18.30 -28.76 -19.22
CA GLU A 218 17.52 -29.50 -20.22
C GLU A 218 18.41 -30.34 -21.14
N LYS A 219 19.56 -29.78 -21.58
CA LYS A 219 20.54 -30.51 -22.37
C LYS A 219 21.10 -31.72 -21.61
N ARG A 220 21.54 -31.53 -20.36
CA ARG A 220 22.05 -32.62 -19.51
C ARG A 220 21.00 -33.70 -19.27
N ALA A 221 19.75 -33.32 -19.04
CA ALA A 221 18.64 -34.26 -18.86
C ALA A 221 18.39 -35.09 -20.14
N SER A 222 18.44 -34.45 -21.31
CA SER A 222 18.30 -35.14 -22.61
C SER A 222 19.46 -36.11 -22.88
N GLU A 223 20.69 -35.72 -22.56
CA GLU A 223 21.87 -36.58 -22.67
C GLU A 223 21.78 -37.82 -21.76
N ARG A 224 21.38 -37.64 -20.48
CA ARG A 224 21.13 -38.76 -19.56
C ARG A 224 20.00 -39.68 -20.06
N ALA A 225 18.85 -39.13 -20.45
CA ALA A 225 17.73 -39.92 -20.96
C ALA A 225 18.04 -40.64 -22.29
N GLY A 226 19.00 -40.12 -23.08
CA GLY A 226 19.56 -40.81 -24.24
C GLY A 226 20.46 -41.98 -23.83
N PHE A 227 21.32 -41.78 -22.83
CA PHE A 227 22.18 -42.80 -22.25
C PHE A 227 21.40 -43.94 -21.58
N ASP A 228 20.34 -43.65 -20.83
CA ASP A 228 19.54 -44.67 -20.15
C ASP A 228 18.68 -45.49 -21.11
N ARG A 229 18.24 -44.90 -22.23
CA ARG A 229 17.61 -45.67 -23.33
C ARG A 229 18.57 -46.67 -23.97
N THR A 230 19.87 -46.39 -23.97
CA THR A 230 20.89 -47.35 -24.39
C THR A 230 21.24 -48.38 -23.30
N VAL A 231 20.99 -48.09 -22.02
CA VAL A 231 21.34 -48.96 -20.88
C VAL A 231 20.14 -49.79 -20.35
N GLY A 232 18.90 -49.47 -20.72
CA GLY A 232 17.73 -50.33 -20.43
C GLY A 232 17.23 -50.29 -18.98
N SER A 233 17.41 -49.18 -18.27
CA SER A 233 17.08 -49.03 -16.85
C SER A 233 15.91 -48.04 -16.64
N ASN A 234 14.81 -48.50 -16.03
CA ASN A 234 13.64 -47.67 -15.69
C ASN A 234 13.85 -46.81 -14.42
N MET A 235 14.92 -47.03 -13.65
CA MET A 235 15.14 -46.38 -12.35
C MET A 235 15.67 -44.95 -12.52
N ASP A 236 16.50 -44.73 -13.53
CA ASP A 236 17.22 -43.47 -13.76
C ASP A 236 16.31 -42.34 -14.31
N ALA A 237 15.23 -42.73 -15.00
CA ALA A 237 14.21 -41.80 -15.49
C ALA A 237 13.45 -41.08 -14.35
N CYS A 238 13.29 -41.73 -13.20
CA CYS A 238 12.64 -41.14 -12.03
C CYS A 238 13.58 -40.15 -11.31
N GLU A 239 14.87 -40.45 -11.20
CA GLU A 239 15.87 -39.52 -10.63
C GLU A 239 16.03 -38.27 -11.49
N ALA A 240 16.07 -38.43 -12.81
CA ALA A 240 16.15 -37.30 -13.73
C ALA A 240 14.93 -36.36 -13.63
N ALA A 241 13.73 -36.91 -13.37
CA ALA A 241 12.52 -36.12 -13.15
C ALA A 241 12.54 -35.38 -11.79
N ALA A 242 13.09 -36.00 -10.74
CA ALA A 242 13.26 -35.37 -9.43
C ALA A 242 14.27 -34.21 -9.46
N ASP A 243 15.40 -34.38 -10.16
CA ASP A 243 16.41 -33.34 -10.38
C ASP A 243 15.80 -32.13 -11.12
N LEU A 244 14.98 -32.38 -12.14
CA LEU A 244 14.31 -31.33 -12.91
C LEU A 244 13.31 -30.53 -12.06
N LEU A 245 12.52 -31.21 -11.22
CA LEU A 245 11.60 -30.56 -10.28
C LEU A 245 12.34 -29.76 -9.20
N TYR A 246 13.46 -30.28 -8.69
CA TYR A 246 14.32 -29.57 -7.74
C TYR A 246 14.87 -28.27 -8.36
N TRP A 247 15.44 -28.35 -9.56
CA TRP A 247 15.96 -27.19 -10.29
C TRP A 247 14.88 -26.19 -10.68
N MET A 248 13.70 -26.65 -11.11
CA MET A 248 12.57 -25.76 -11.36
C MET A 248 12.14 -25.02 -10.10
N ARG A 249 12.17 -25.67 -8.93
CA ARG A 249 11.85 -25.03 -7.65
C ARG A 249 12.89 -24.02 -7.21
N GLU A 250 14.17 -24.32 -7.39
CA GLU A 250 15.29 -23.44 -7.05
C GLU A 250 15.35 -22.22 -7.98
N ALA A 251 15.20 -22.43 -9.30
CA ALA A 251 15.08 -21.35 -10.27
C ALA A 251 13.88 -20.44 -9.96
N ASN A 252 12.75 -21.02 -9.54
CA ASN A 252 11.56 -20.28 -9.16
C ASN A 252 11.74 -19.47 -7.86
N GLN A 253 12.56 -19.93 -6.92
CA GLN A 253 12.89 -19.16 -5.71
C GLN A 253 13.81 -17.97 -6.02
N ASN A 254 14.67 -18.09 -7.04
CA ASN A 254 15.59 -17.03 -7.46
C ASN A 254 14.96 -15.97 -8.38
N LEU A 255 13.72 -16.17 -8.85
CA LEU A 255 12.96 -15.15 -9.58
C LEU A 255 12.38 -14.07 -8.64
N PRO A 256 12.22 -12.82 -9.14
CA PRO A 256 11.45 -11.79 -8.45
C PRO A 256 10.05 -12.30 -8.11
N VAL A 257 9.48 -11.87 -6.97
CA VAL A 257 8.22 -12.40 -6.43
C VAL A 257 7.08 -12.41 -7.47
N ALA A 258 7.02 -11.39 -8.35
CA ALA A 258 5.99 -11.27 -9.39
C ALA A 258 6.10 -12.31 -10.53
N ALA A 259 7.26 -12.95 -10.71
CA ALA A 259 7.53 -13.90 -11.79
C ALA A 259 7.55 -15.36 -11.32
N ARG A 260 7.26 -15.63 -10.04
CA ARG A 260 7.26 -16.98 -9.50
C ARG A 260 6.01 -17.75 -9.93
N VAL A 261 6.17 -18.98 -10.43
CA VAL A 261 5.08 -19.87 -10.87
C VAL A 261 4.82 -20.93 -9.80
N GLU A 262 3.58 -21.11 -9.33
CA GLU A 262 3.26 -22.21 -8.41
C GLU A 262 3.39 -23.56 -9.13
N LEU A 263 4.43 -24.33 -8.78
CA LEU A 263 4.60 -25.71 -9.21
C LEU A 263 3.81 -26.62 -8.26
N ARG A 264 2.63 -27.09 -8.68
CA ARG A 264 1.94 -28.21 -8.01
C ARG A 264 2.45 -29.52 -8.58
N ALA A 265 3.02 -30.38 -7.74
CA ALA A 265 3.28 -31.77 -8.10
C ALA A 265 1.93 -32.49 -8.25
N ASP A 266 1.66 -33.05 -9.43
CA ASP A 266 0.43 -33.77 -9.71
C ASP A 266 0.48 -35.14 -8.99
N ALA A 267 -0.34 -35.31 -7.95
CA ALA A 267 -0.37 -36.50 -7.08
C ALA A 267 -0.79 -37.82 -7.78
N ARG A 268 -1.03 -37.80 -9.10
CA ARG A 268 -1.45 -38.99 -9.87
C ARG A 268 -0.29 -39.90 -10.28
N ALA A 269 0.97 -39.47 -10.09
CA ALA A 269 2.13 -40.29 -10.43
C ALA A 269 2.49 -41.35 -9.38
N GLU A 270 2.06 -41.19 -8.11
CA GLU A 270 2.38 -42.13 -7.01
C GLU A 270 1.50 -43.40 -7.00
N ALA A 271 0.40 -43.45 -7.77
CA ALA A 271 -0.58 -44.54 -7.70
C ALA A 271 -0.28 -45.75 -8.62
N ARG A 272 0.93 -45.89 -9.17
CA ARG A 272 1.25 -46.93 -10.18
C ARG A 272 2.18 -48.05 -9.74
N PHE A 273 2.55 -48.13 -8.46
CA PHE A 273 3.23 -49.30 -7.89
C PHE A 273 2.22 -50.24 -7.20
N PRO A 274 2.19 -51.54 -7.52
CA PRO A 274 1.39 -52.49 -6.77
C PRO A 274 2.00 -52.69 -5.36
N PRO A 275 1.19 -52.91 -4.31
CA PRO A 275 1.70 -53.18 -2.98
C PRO A 275 2.42 -54.54 -2.96
N GLU A 276 3.59 -54.60 -2.30
CA GLU A 276 4.34 -55.84 -2.06
C GLU A 276 3.53 -56.85 -1.23
N PRO A 277 3.75 -58.16 -1.41
CA PRO A 277 3.00 -59.19 -0.71
C PRO A 277 3.45 -59.28 0.76
N GLU A 278 2.47 -59.32 1.65
CA GLU A 278 2.63 -59.55 3.08
C GLU A 278 3.28 -60.92 3.35
N GLU A 279 4.49 -60.94 3.90
CA GLU A 279 5.00 -62.08 4.68
C GLU A 279 5.11 -61.68 6.15
N ASN A 280 4.11 -62.12 6.90
CA ASN A 280 4.19 -62.36 8.33
C ASN A 280 5.40 -63.25 8.66
N LEU A 281 6.25 -62.84 9.61
CA LEU A 281 6.79 -63.73 10.65
C LEU A 281 7.47 -62.95 11.80
N LEU A 282 6.88 -63.15 12.97
CA LEU A 282 7.30 -62.83 14.33
C LEU A 282 8.76 -63.22 14.67
N TYR A 283 9.45 -62.47 15.56
CA TYR A 283 9.63 -62.82 17.00
C TYR A 283 10.67 -61.90 17.71
N PHE A 284 10.24 -61.29 18.84
CA PHE A 284 10.90 -61.10 20.18
C PHE A 284 12.41 -60.73 20.27
N VAL A 285 12.89 -59.80 21.11
CA VAL A 285 12.52 -59.28 22.46
C VAL A 285 12.77 -57.78 22.53
#